data_AF-A0A7S2SCY1-F1
#
_entry.id   AF-A0A7S2SCY1-F1
#
_cell.length_a   1.000
_cell.length_b   1.000
_cell.length_c   1.000
_cell.angle_alpha   90.00
_cell.angle_beta   90.00
_cell.angle_gamma   90.00
#
_symmetry.space_group_name_H-M   'P 1'
#
loop_
_entity.id
_entity.type
_entity.pdbx_description
1 polymer ?
#
loop_
_entity_poly.entity_id
_entity_poly.type
_entity_poly.pdbx_seq_one_letter_code
_entity_poly.pdbx_strand_id
1 'polypeptide(L)'
;NGWTPREGGGHENIHCTLLPLPPPLSEDNENEESNSSNNSTNIMGRVVAAFYFNGMPQQIFRLRLYTLYQIDDGVQMVLNTFQLDVERVLKETPMHQWSDTIQQQLLQKQSWDKLLVNLPECDIIWTEQPDPKQHAYAYNNNPYDAYHAVMLAGPNGTTVASQVIPGMYINIRDELSLWKNEFWINDRGLDPQNVSSFIYGNQRGIPYKLKRVTQNNNIFRQWKPRMIHDPKLAWTLGPDHRTEFDYQQMMNEIEMNSTSM
;
A
#
# COMPACT_ATOMS: atom_id res chain seq x y z
N ASN A 1 -20.79 13.19 -0.14
CA ASN A 1 -21.06 11.91 -0.83
C ASN A 1 -19.76 11.18 -1.02
N GLY A 2 -19.40 10.34 -0.04
CA GLY A 2 -18.19 9.54 -0.08
C GLY A 2 -18.31 8.49 -1.18
N TRP A 3 -17.31 8.44 -2.06
CA TRP A 3 -17.22 7.44 -3.09
C TRP A 3 -16.84 6.12 -2.40
N THR A 4 -17.84 5.34 -1.99
CA THR A 4 -17.59 3.92 -1.73
C THR A 4 -17.04 3.31 -3.02
N PRO A 5 -16.11 2.34 -2.94
CA PRO A 5 -15.75 1.53 -4.10
C PRO A 5 -17.05 1.07 -4.75
N ARG A 6 -17.26 1.40 -6.03
CA ARG A 6 -18.49 1.02 -6.71
C ARG A 6 -18.51 -0.52 -6.79
N GLU A 7 -19.65 -1.10 -7.15
CA GLU A 7 -19.66 -2.43 -7.77
C GLU A 7 -18.77 -2.33 -9.03
N GLY A 8 -17.47 -2.55 -8.85
CA GLY A 8 -16.45 -1.95 -9.71
C GLY A 8 -15.16 -2.76 -9.74
N GLY A 9 -15.25 -4.08 -9.57
CA GLY A 9 -14.11 -4.99 -9.72
C GLY A 9 -13.62 -5.16 -11.17
N GLY A 10 -13.39 -4.06 -11.90
CA GLY A 10 -12.89 -4.11 -13.28
C GLY A 10 -12.66 -2.81 -14.06
N HIS A 11 -13.02 -1.62 -13.55
CA HIS A 11 -12.93 -0.36 -14.34
C HIS A 11 -12.19 0.79 -13.67
N GLU A 12 -11.80 0.65 -12.40
CA GLU A 12 -11.14 1.75 -11.68
C GLU A 12 -9.65 1.79 -12.00
N ASN A 13 -9.15 2.96 -12.41
CA ASN A 13 -7.72 3.19 -12.54
C ASN A 13 -7.13 3.46 -11.15
N ILE A 14 -6.54 2.43 -10.55
CA ILE A 14 -5.92 2.51 -9.23
C ILE A 14 -4.44 2.86 -9.36
N HIS A 15 -4.02 3.82 -8.56
CA HIS A 15 -2.62 4.25 -8.46
C HIS A 15 -2.16 4.10 -7.02
N CYS A 16 -0.86 3.83 -6.85
CA CYS A 16 -0.24 3.68 -5.55
C CYS A 16 1.04 4.53 -5.48
N THR A 17 1.14 5.32 -4.42
CA THR A 17 2.39 5.96 -4.03
C THR A 17 2.92 5.29 -2.77
N LEU A 18 4.10 4.70 -2.88
CA LEU A 18 4.90 4.23 -1.75
C LEU A 18 5.94 5.29 -1.39
N LEU A 19 5.97 5.72 -0.13
CA LEU A 19 6.90 6.68 0.42
C LEU A 19 7.63 6.04 1.60
N PRO A 20 8.88 5.58 1.40
CA PRO A 20 9.74 5.18 2.51
C PRO A 20 9.93 6.36 3.46
N LEU A 21 9.75 6.13 4.75
CA LEU A 21 10.11 7.07 5.78
C LEU A 21 11.59 6.87 6.13
N PRO A 22 12.34 7.94 6.41
CA PRO A 22 13.68 7.79 6.95
C PRO A 22 13.62 6.95 8.24
N PRO A 23 14.66 6.18 8.55
CA PRO A 23 14.77 5.60 9.88
C PRO A 23 14.64 6.73 10.91
N PRO A 24 14.13 6.45 12.12
CA PRO A 24 14.24 7.42 13.19
C PRO A 24 15.71 7.87 13.21
N LEU A 25 15.94 9.19 13.24
CA LEU A 25 17.25 9.69 13.63
C LEU A 25 17.55 8.95 14.93
N SER A 26 18.58 8.11 14.93
CA SER A 26 19.03 7.46 16.14
C SER A 26 19.00 8.50 17.24
N GLU A 27 18.40 8.17 18.38
CA GLU A 27 18.88 8.77 19.60
C GLU A 27 20.38 8.51 19.59
N ASP A 28 21.17 9.56 19.34
CA ASP A 28 22.61 9.55 19.51
C ASP A 28 22.88 9.39 21.01
N ASN A 29 22.54 8.22 21.54
CA ASN A 29 22.93 7.77 22.86
C ASN A 29 24.13 6.84 22.63
N GLU A 30 25.29 7.45 22.50
CA GLU A 30 26.62 6.83 22.65
C GLU A 30 26.84 6.23 24.06
N ASN A 31 25.81 5.88 24.82
CA ASN A 31 25.94 5.41 26.20
C ASN A 31 24.85 4.40 26.57
N GLU A 32 24.94 3.14 26.14
CA GLU A 32 24.36 2.02 26.88
C GLU A 32 25.24 0.77 26.77
N GLU A 33 26.34 0.76 27.52
CA GLU A 33 26.79 -0.46 28.19
C GLU A 33 25.80 -0.76 29.33
N SER A 34 24.71 -1.46 29.03
CA SER A 34 23.89 -2.06 30.09
C SER A 34 23.08 -3.24 29.58
N ASN A 35 23.48 -4.42 30.06
CA ASN A 35 22.79 -5.71 30.03
C ASN A 35 21.25 -5.59 30.01
N SER A 36 20.66 -5.84 28.84
CA SER A 36 19.25 -6.16 28.68
C SER A 36 19.10 -7.16 27.54
N SER A 37 18.53 -8.31 27.88
CA SER A 37 18.31 -9.47 27.03
C SER A 37 17.47 -9.17 25.77
N ASN A 38 18.04 -9.51 24.60
CA ASN A 38 17.38 -10.08 23.42
C ASN A 38 15.99 -9.54 23.04
N ASN A 39 15.92 -8.34 22.47
CA ASN A 39 14.86 -7.96 21.53
C ASN A 39 15.31 -6.71 20.73
N SER A 40 16.43 -6.79 20.00
CA SER A 40 16.67 -5.78 18.96
C SER A 40 15.54 -5.93 17.95
N THR A 41 14.62 -4.97 17.91
CA THR A 41 13.55 -4.99 16.94
C THR A 41 14.16 -4.92 15.54
N ASN A 42 14.08 -6.01 14.77
CA ASN A 42 14.63 -6.14 13.41
C ASN A 42 13.86 -5.29 12.38
N ILE A 43 13.54 -4.04 12.71
CA ILE A 43 12.80 -3.11 11.85
C ILE A 43 13.73 -2.68 10.71
N MET A 44 13.38 -3.06 9.49
CA MET A 44 14.09 -2.64 8.28
C MET A 44 13.69 -1.23 7.84
N GLY A 45 12.44 -0.83 8.12
CA GLY A 45 11.94 0.48 7.73
C GLY A 45 10.44 0.61 7.86
N ARG A 46 9.95 1.81 7.53
CA ARG A 46 8.53 2.14 7.46
C ARG A 46 8.20 2.74 6.10
N VAL A 47 7.06 2.39 5.55
CA VAL A 47 6.59 2.88 4.25
C VAL A 47 5.16 3.39 4.39
N VAL A 48 4.92 4.64 3.99
CA VAL A 48 3.57 5.16 3.81
C VAL A 48 3.08 4.76 2.43
N ALA A 49 1.90 4.18 2.35
CA ALA A 49 1.26 3.80 1.11
C ALA A 49 -0.06 4.55 0.94
N ALA A 50 -0.21 5.24 -0.18
CA ALA A 50 -1.43 5.95 -0.55
C ALA A 50 -1.98 5.40 -1.87
N PHE A 51 -3.25 5.00 -1.84
CA PHE A 51 -3.99 4.53 -3.00
C PHE A 51 -5.06 5.55 -3.38
N TYR A 52 -5.10 5.88 -4.66
CA TYR A 52 -5.97 6.92 -5.21
C TYR A 52 -6.44 6.55 -6.61
N PHE A 53 -7.56 7.14 -7.03
CA PHE A 53 -8.18 6.86 -8.32
C PHE A 53 -7.69 7.80 -9.43
N ASN A 54 -7.71 7.31 -10.67
CA ASN A 54 -7.65 8.07 -11.93
C ASN A 54 -6.45 9.04 -12.04
N GLY A 55 -5.32 8.68 -11.45
CA GLY A 55 -4.12 9.52 -11.44
C GLY A 55 -4.35 10.85 -10.72
N MET A 56 -5.27 10.91 -9.76
CA MET A 56 -5.60 12.08 -8.96
C MET A 56 -5.13 11.88 -7.51
N PRO A 57 -3.90 12.27 -7.14
CA PRO A 57 -3.33 12.06 -5.80
C PRO A 57 -4.16 12.62 -4.64
N GLN A 58 -5.10 13.52 -4.90
CA GLN A 58 -6.01 14.14 -3.93
C GLN A 58 -7.23 13.24 -3.62
N GLN A 59 -7.51 12.25 -4.45
CA GLN A 59 -8.63 11.31 -4.27
C GLN A 59 -8.16 10.02 -3.58
N ILE A 60 -7.54 10.18 -2.40
CA ILE A 60 -7.00 9.05 -1.62
C ILE A 60 -8.16 8.28 -0.96
N PHE A 61 -8.35 7.03 -1.38
CA PHE A 61 -9.36 6.14 -0.80
C PHE A 61 -8.76 5.16 0.23
N ARG A 62 -7.44 4.95 0.22
CA ARG A 62 -6.75 4.15 1.24
C ARG A 62 -5.38 4.75 1.57
N LEU A 63 -5.12 4.96 2.85
CA LEU A 63 -3.83 5.38 3.38
C LEU A 63 -3.38 4.36 4.45
N ARG A 64 -2.15 3.89 4.35
CA ARG A 64 -1.56 2.89 5.28
C ARG A 64 -0.14 3.26 5.64
N LEU A 65 0.29 2.80 6.81
CA LEU A 65 1.70 2.72 7.16
C LEU A 65 2.08 1.26 7.36
N TYR A 66 3.07 0.83 6.59
CA TYR A 66 3.66 -0.50 6.66
C TYR A 66 4.95 -0.44 7.47
N THR A 67 5.07 -1.29 8.48
CA THR A 67 6.34 -1.49 9.19
C THR A 67 6.94 -2.81 8.73
N LEU A 68 8.19 -2.77 8.25
CA LEU A 68 8.89 -3.92 7.68
C LEU A 68 9.86 -4.49 8.72
N TYR A 69 9.79 -5.80 8.94
CA TYR A 69 10.66 -6.55 9.83
C TYR A 69 11.41 -7.63 9.05
N GLN A 70 12.72 -7.71 9.24
CA GLN A 70 13.51 -8.84 8.75
C GLN A 70 13.18 -10.07 9.59
N ILE A 71 12.83 -11.16 8.91
CA ILE A 71 12.67 -12.49 9.50
C ILE A 71 13.60 -13.47 8.77
N ASP A 72 13.76 -14.69 9.28
CA ASP A 72 14.72 -15.66 8.75
C ASP A 72 14.52 -15.94 7.26
N ASP A 73 13.28 -16.18 6.84
CA ASP A 73 12.93 -16.58 5.47
C ASP A 73 12.13 -15.51 4.70
N GLY A 74 12.36 -14.22 4.98
CA GLY A 74 11.71 -13.14 4.23
C GLY A 74 11.55 -11.83 4.99
N VAL A 75 10.50 -11.09 4.66
CA VAL A 75 10.17 -9.80 5.29
C VAL A 75 8.73 -9.83 5.76
N GLN A 76 8.51 -9.69 7.06
CA GLN A 76 7.17 -9.45 7.61
C GLN A 76 6.81 -7.97 7.43
N MET A 77 5.61 -7.72 6.92
CA MET A 77 5.04 -6.39 6.80
C MET A 77 3.83 -6.29 7.72
N VAL A 78 3.95 -5.46 8.76
CA VAL A 78 2.87 -5.15 9.71
C VAL A 78 2.06 -3.98 9.21
N LEU A 79 0.73 -4.15 9.15
CA LEU A 79 -0.18 -3.16 8.59
C LEU A 79 -0.76 -2.25 9.67
N ASN A 80 -0.69 -0.94 9.44
CA ASN A 80 -1.29 0.06 10.31
C ASN A 80 -2.11 1.05 9.47
N THR A 81 -3.18 1.57 10.08
CA THR A 81 -3.83 2.79 9.62
C THR A 81 -3.39 3.97 10.49
N PHE A 82 -3.55 5.19 9.99
CA PHE A 82 -3.38 6.38 10.82
C PHE A 82 -4.63 6.61 11.67
N GLN A 83 -4.44 7.25 12.83
CA GLN A 83 -5.54 7.87 13.57
C GLN A 83 -6.23 8.91 12.68
N LEU A 84 -7.55 9.10 12.85
CA LEU A 84 -8.37 9.90 11.93
C LEU A 84 -7.93 11.38 11.82
N ASP A 85 -7.42 11.96 12.91
CA ASP A 85 -6.87 13.31 12.92
C ASP A 85 -5.58 13.40 12.10
N VAL A 86 -4.68 12.43 12.25
CA VAL A 86 -3.42 12.36 11.49
C VAL A 86 -3.68 12.08 10.01
N GLU A 87 -4.57 11.13 9.69
CA GLU A 87 -4.92 10.80 8.30
C GLU A 87 -5.45 12.03 7.55
N ARG A 88 -6.31 12.81 8.20
CA ARG A 88 -6.87 14.04 7.63
C ARG A 88 -5.78 15.07 7.32
N VAL A 89 -4.88 15.33 8.27
CA VAL A 89 -3.74 16.23 8.05
C VAL A 89 -2.90 15.77 6.87
N LEU A 90 -2.60 14.46 6.77
CA LEU A 90 -1.83 13.93 5.65
C LEU A 90 -2.55 14.09 4.31
N LYS A 91 -3.86 13.84 4.24
CA LYS A 91 -4.65 14.03 3.02
C LYS A 91 -4.70 15.49 2.55
N GLU A 92 -4.62 16.44 3.46
CA GLU A 92 -4.57 17.87 3.16
C GLU A 92 -3.15 18.38 2.86
N THR A 93 -2.13 17.61 3.24
CA THR A 93 -0.72 17.94 3.02
C THR A 93 -0.24 17.41 1.65
N PRO A 94 0.49 18.21 0.85
CA PRO A 94 1.16 17.69 -0.35
C PRO A 94 2.06 16.48 -0.03
N MET A 95 2.00 15.42 -0.85
CA MET A 95 2.73 14.16 -0.61
C MET A 95 4.24 14.31 -0.44
N HIS A 96 4.85 15.38 -0.99
CA HIS A 96 6.28 15.64 -0.84
C HIS A 96 6.69 16.10 0.57
N GLN A 97 5.71 16.53 1.38
CA GLN A 97 5.93 17.00 2.75
C GLN A 97 5.54 15.95 3.80
N TRP A 98 4.94 14.82 3.40
CA TRP A 98 4.41 13.82 4.33
C TRP A 98 5.44 13.28 5.31
N SER A 99 6.69 13.08 4.88
CA SER A 99 7.75 12.63 5.79
C SER A 99 7.93 13.61 6.96
N ASP A 100 8.05 14.90 6.64
CA ASP A 100 8.25 15.95 7.64
C ASP A 100 7.00 16.11 8.52
N THR A 101 5.80 16.06 7.91
CA THR A 101 4.54 16.11 8.65
C THR A 101 4.40 14.95 9.62
N ILE A 102 4.75 13.72 9.22
CA ILE A 102 4.70 12.55 10.10
C ILE A 102 5.71 12.69 11.24
N GLN A 103 6.92 13.18 10.96
CA GLN A 103 7.92 13.44 12.01
C GLN A 103 7.41 14.49 13.01
N GLN A 104 6.79 15.58 12.53
CA GLN A 104 6.20 16.59 13.41
C GLN A 104 5.07 16.02 14.27
N GLN A 105 4.17 15.21 13.69
CA GLN A 105 3.11 14.53 14.43
C GLN A 105 3.68 13.56 15.47
N LEU A 106 4.76 12.84 15.13
CA LEU A 106 5.44 11.93 16.04
C LEU A 106 6.08 12.68 17.20
N LEU A 107 6.74 13.82 16.96
CA LEU A 107 7.28 14.68 18.01
C LEU A 107 6.18 15.21 18.95
N GLN A 108 5.05 15.63 18.40
CA GLN A 108 3.92 16.15 19.18
C GLN A 108 3.25 15.07 20.04
N LYS A 109 3.01 13.89 19.48
CA LYS A 109 2.29 12.80 20.16
C LYS A 109 3.21 11.88 20.96
N GLN A 110 4.52 11.93 20.71
CA GLN A 110 5.61 11.22 21.40
C GLN A 110 5.62 9.69 21.25
N SER A 111 4.73 9.09 20.43
CA SER A 111 4.75 7.64 20.19
C SER A 111 3.97 7.27 18.93
N TRP A 112 4.42 6.24 18.22
CA TRP A 112 3.74 5.65 17.07
C TRP A 112 2.35 5.13 17.41
N ASP A 113 2.13 4.58 18.60
CA ASP A 113 0.82 4.03 19.01
C ASP A 113 -0.26 5.11 19.15
N LYS A 114 0.15 6.37 19.28
CA LYS A 114 -0.74 7.53 19.29
C LYS A 114 -0.98 8.11 17.88
N LEU A 115 -0.17 7.72 16.90
CA LEU A 115 -0.33 8.09 15.48
C LEU A 115 -1.08 7.04 14.69
N LEU A 116 -0.96 5.78 15.11
CA LEU A 116 -1.36 4.61 14.34
C LEU A 116 -2.41 3.79 15.08
N VAL A 117 -3.17 3.03 14.31
CA VAL A 117 -3.99 1.92 14.79
C VAL A 117 -3.51 0.67 14.06
N ASN A 118 -3.03 -0.31 14.81
CA ASN A 118 -2.66 -1.60 14.25
C ASN A 118 -3.88 -2.30 13.65
N LEU A 119 -3.69 -2.98 12.52
CA LEU A 119 -4.68 -3.85 11.91
C LEU A 119 -4.30 -5.29 12.24
N PRO A 120 -4.73 -5.83 13.38
CA PRO A 120 -4.29 -7.14 13.83
C PRO A 120 -4.66 -8.20 12.78
N GLU A 121 -3.80 -9.21 12.65
CA GLU A 121 -3.96 -10.35 11.74
C GLU A 121 -3.97 -10.03 10.24
N CYS A 122 -3.88 -8.76 9.85
CA CYS A 122 -3.72 -8.35 8.45
C CYS A 122 -2.26 -8.39 7.97
N ASP A 123 -1.32 -8.77 8.83
CA ASP A 123 0.09 -8.85 8.52
C ASP A 123 0.35 -9.82 7.37
N ILE A 124 1.37 -9.50 6.57
CA ILE A 124 1.79 -10.35 5.44
C ILE A 124 3.29 -10.66 5.51
N ILE A 125 3.71 -11.79 4.94
CA ILE A 125 5.12 -12.14 4.76
C ILE A 125 5.44 -12.11 3.28
N TRP A 126 6.47 -11.35 2.92
CA TRP A 126 7.10 -11.34 1.62
C TRP A 126 8.21 -12.38 1.55
N THR A 127 8.21 -13.21 0.51
CA THR A 127 9.28 -14.19 0.25
C THR A 127 9.63 -14.20 -1.24
N GLU A 128 10.84 -14.67 -1.56
CA GLU A 128 11.27 -15.01 -2.94
C GLU A 128 10.81 -16.42 -3.35
N GLN A 129 10.27 -17.19 -2.39
CA GLN A 129 9.75 -18.52 -2.71
C GLN A 129 8.54 -18.37 -3.63
N PRO A 130 8.46 -19.18 -4.71
CA PRO A 130 7.27 -19.23 -5.54
C PRO A 130 6.07 -19.48 -4.64
N ASP A 131 5.02 -18.68 -4.79
CA ASP A 131 3.93 -18.67 -3.84
C ASP A 131 3.45 -20.10 -3.50
N PRO A 132 3.60 -20.55 -2.24
CA PRO A 132 3.23 -21.90 -1.84
C PRO A 132 1.73 -22.15 -1.99
N LYS A 133 0.91 -21.08 -2.08
CA LYS A 133 -0.53 -21.16 -2.33
C LYS A 133 -0.90 -21.17 -3.81
N GLN A 134 0.08 -21.15 -4.72
CA GLN A 134 -0.15 -21.23 -6.16
C GLN A 134 -1.10 -20.13 -6.67
N HIS A 135 -0.86 -18.86 -6.31
CA HIS A 135 -1.63 -17.68 -6.69
C HIS A 135 -1.95 -17.78 -8.19
N ALA A 136 -3.19 -18.17 -8.49
CA ALA A 136 -3.59 -18.63 -9.81
C ALA A 136 -3.35 -17.59 -10.92
N TYR A 137 -3.17 -16.33 -10.54
CA TYR A 137 -2.95 -15.21 -11.45
C TYR A 137 -1.48 -14.99 -11.84
N ALA A 138 -0.50 -15.50 -11.09
CA ALA A 138 0.93 -15.18 -11.29
C ALA A 138 1.62 -16.05 -12.35
N TYR A 139 0.97 -17.14 -12.80
CA TYR A 139 1.57 -18.17 -13.66
C TYR A 139 2.01 -17.74 -15.06
N ASN A 140 1.54 -16.58 -15.55
CA ASN A 140 1.95 -16.07 -16.86
C ASN A 140 3.32 -15.37 -16.83
N ASN A 141 3.84 -15.05 -15.64
CA ASN A 141 5.19 -14.52 -15.45
C ASN A 141 6.06 -15.58 -14.79
N ASN A 142 7.39 -15.49 -14.96
CA ASN A 142 8.33 -16.36 -14.24
C ASN A 142 8.18 -16.09 -12.72
N PRO A 143 7.64 -17.03 -11.91
CA PRO A 143 7.35 -16.79 -10.49
C PRO A 143 8.64 -16.68 -9.65
N TYR A 144 9.79 -17.03 -10.22
CA TYR A 144 11.09 -16.94 -9.55
C TYR A 144 11.74 -15.54 -9.63
N ASP A 145 11.16 -14.61 -10.41
CA ASP A 145 11.71 -13.25 -10.60
C ASP A 145 10.94 -12.18 -9.78
N ALA A 146 10.19 -12.59 -8.77
CA ALA A 146 9.35 -11.73 -7.94
C ALA A 146 9.42 -12.06 -6.46
N TYR A 147 8.99 -11.08 -5.65
CA TYR A 147 8.61 -11.29 -4.28
C TYR A 147 7.10 -11.51 -4.21
N HIS A 148 6.68 -12.54 -3.49
CA HIS A 148 5.27 -12.85 -3.28
C HIS A 148 4.92 -12.67 -1.81
N ALA A 149 3.77 -12.08 -1.54
CA ALA A 149 3.27 -11.89 -0.20
C ALA A 149 1.96 -12.63 0.04
N VAL A 150 1.88 -13.26 1.20
CA VAL A 150 0.68 -13.92 1.72
C VAL A 150 0.37 -13.43 3.13
N MET A 151 -0.92 -13.36 3.47
CA MET A 151 -1.34 -13.07 4.85
C MET A 151 -0.86 -14.13 5.84
N LEU A 152 -0.36 -13.68 7.00
CA LEU A 152 0.01 -14.54 8.13
C LEU A 152 -1.17 -15.35 8.65
N ALA A 153 -2.38 -14.75 8.64
CA ALA A 153 -3.61 -15.42 9.05
C ALA A 153 -3.94 -16.67 8.20
N GLY A 154 -3.19 -16.93 7.13
CA GLY A 154 -3.30 -18.13 6.32
C GLY A 154 -4.23 -17.94 5.10
N PRO A 155 -4.60 -19.03 4.42
CA PRO A 155 -5.36 -18.97 3.16
C PRO A 155 -6.83 -18.52 3.34
N ASN A 156 -7.35 -18.60 4.57
CA ASN A 156 -8.72 -18.17 4.87
C ASN A 156 -8.83 -16.68 5.16
N GLY A 157 -7.70 -15.95 5.21
CA GLY A 157 -7.67 -14.54 5.56
C GLY A 157 -7.95 -14.27 7.03
N THR A 158 -8.25 -13.02 7.36
CA THR A 158 -8.74 -12.62 8.68
C THR A 158 -10.03 -11.81 8.56
N THR A 159 -10.86 -11.83 9.60
CA THR A 159 -12.09 -11.04 9.67
C THR A 159 -11.85 -9.79 10.50
N VAL A 160 -12.01 -8.62 9.87
CA VAL A 160 -11.83 -7.33 10.53
C VAL A 160 -13.11 -6.50 10.48
N ALA A 161 -13.26 -5.60 11.46
CA ALA A 161 -14.31 -4.60 11.41
C ALA A 161 -14.05 -3.61 10.26
N SER A 162 -15.09 -3.28 9.50
CA SER A 162 -15.02 -2.26 8.46
C SER A 162 -14.70 -0.90 9.06
N GLN A 163 -13.71 -0.22 8.47
CA GLN A 163 -13.36 1.15 8.85
C GLN A 163 -14.34 2.18 8.28
N VAL A 164 -15.21 1.77 7.35
CA VAL A 164 -16.13 2.67 6.63
C VAL A 164 -17.57 2.48 7.09
N ILE A 165 -17.98 1.24 7.39
CA ILE A 165 -19.36 0.90 7.73
C ILE A 165 -19.39 0.32 9.15
N PRO A 166 -19.81 1.09 10.16
CA PRO A 166 -19.89 0.62 11.55
C PRO A 166 -20.73 -0.66 11.67
N GLY A 167 -20.21 -1.64 12.42
CA GLY A 167 -20.88 -2.92 12.66
C GLY A 167 -20.74 -3.95 11.54
N MET A 168 -20.21 -3.57 10.37
CA MET A 168 -19.88 -4.51 9.31
C MET A 168 -18.53 -5.17 9.57
N TYR A 169 -18.45 -6.48 9.37
CA TYR A 169 -17.20 -7.23 9.39
C TYR A 169 -16.89 -7.73 7.98
N ILE A 170 -15.61 -7.80 7.63
CA ILE A 170 -15.15 -8.20 6.31
C ILE A 170 -14.03 -9.23 6.49
N ASN A 171 -14.14 -10.37 5.82
CA ASN A 171 -13.07 -11.34 5.69
C ASN A 171 -12.12 -10.88 4.56
N ILE A 172 -10.91 -10.46 4.92
CA ILE A 172 -9.88 -9.96 4.01
C ILE A 172 -8.95 -11.10 3.60
N ARG A 173 -8.71 -11.22 2.29
CA ARG A 173 -7.79 -12.18 1.68
C ARG A 173 -6.91 -11.49 0.64
N ASP A 174 -5.86 -10.85 1.14
CA ASP A 174 -4.94 -10.10 0.30
C ASP A 174 -3.79 -11.01 -0.17
N GLU A 175 -3.48 -10.91 -1.46
CA GLU A 175 -2.35 -11.58 -2.08
C GLU A 175 -1.62 -10.56 -2.94
N LEU A 176 -0.31 -10.44 -2.73
CA LEU A 176 0.49 -9.42 -3.39
C LEU A 176 1.66 -10.06 -4.13
N SER A 177 2.07 -9.45 -5.24
CA SER A 177 3.28 -9.86 -5.97
C SER A 177 4.02 -8.63 -6.48
N LEU A 178 5.33 -8.60 -6.28
CA LEU A 178 6.20 -7.46 -6.60
C LEU A 178 7.35 -7.90 -7.51
N TRP A 179 7.35 -7.39 -8.73
CA TRP A 179 8.48 -7.46 -9.67
C TRP A 179 9.23 -6.13 -9.66
N LYS A 180 10.36 -6.09 -10.38
CA LYS A 180 11.18 -4.88 -10.54
C LYS A 180 10.36 -3.63 -10.92
N ASN A 181 9.44 -3.76 -11.88
CA ASN A 181 8.67 -2.65 -12.45
C ASN A 181 7.15 -2.82 -12.36
N GLU A 182 6.67 -3.88 -11.71
CA GLU A 182 5.25 -4.15 -11.59
C GLU A 182 4.90 -4.52 -10.15
N PHE A 183 3.74 -4.06 -9.69
CA PHE A 183 3.19 -4.41 -8.41
C PHE A 183 1.75 -4.89 -8.61
N TRP A 184 1.49 -6.15 -8.31
CA TRP A 184 0.21 -6.78 -8.52
C TRP A 184 -0.50 -6.97 -7.17
N ILE A 185 -1.77 -6.60 -7.14
CA ILE A 185 -2.60 -6.57 -5.93
C ILE A 185 -3.87 -7.37 -6.20
N ASN A 186 -4.06 -8.45 -5.46
CA ASN A 186 -5.27 -9.27 -5.52
C ASN A 186 -6.04 -9.21 -4.19
N ASP A 187 -6.54 -8.02 -3.86
CA ASP A 187 -7.32 -7.79 -2.64
C ASP A 187 -8.73 -8.34 -2.79
N ARG A 188 -9.22 -9.03 -1.75
CA ARG A 188 -10.59 -9.56 -1.69
C ARG A 188 -11.17 -9.37 -0.30
N GLY A 189 -12.30 -8.69 -0.22
CA GLY A 189 -13.13 -8.57 0.96
C GLY A 189 -14.43 -9.35 0.77
N LEU A 190 -14.66 -10.34 1.61
CA LEU A 190 -15.84 -11.22 1.58
C LEU A 190 -16.68 -11.03 2.83
N ASP A 191 -17.97 -11.33 2.76
CA ASP A 191 -18.81 -11.43 3.94
C ASP A 191 -18.35 -12.63 4.79
N PRO A 192 -18.01 -12.44 6.08
CA PRO A 192 -17.57 -13.54 6.94
C PRO A 192 -18.65 -14.59 7.19
N GLN A 193 -19.94 -14.25 7.07
CA GLN A 193 -21.05 -15.19 7.24
C GLN A 193 -21.39 -15.92 5.94
N ASN A 194 -21.07 -15.31 4.80
CA ASN A 194 -21.28 -15.90 3.49
C ASN A 194 -20.07 -15.62 2.60
N VAL A 195 -19.09 -16.52 2.61
CA VAL A 195 -17.83 -16.35 1.85
C VAL A 195 -18.02 -16.27 0.33
N SER A 196 -19.22 -16.56 -0.19
CA SER A 196 -19.56 -16.34 -1.60
C SER A 196 -20.09 -14.93 -1.88
N SER A 197 -20.52 -14.21 -0.84
CA SER A 197 -20.95 -12.83 -0.91
C SER A 197 -19.72 -11.91 -0.87
N PHE A 198 -19.46 -11.30 -2.01
CA PHE A 198 -18.36 -10.38 -2.21
C PHE A 198 -18.72 -8.99 -1.68
N ILE A 199 -17.81 -8.35 -0.94
CA ILE A 199 -17.96 -6.98 -0.42
C ILE A 199 -17.13 -5.99 -1.23
N TYR A 200 -15.82 -6.22 -1.41
CA TYR A 200 -14.94 -5.31 -2.15
C TYR A 200 -13.69 -5.99 -2.74
N GLY A 201 -13.02 -5.32 -3.68
CA GLY A 201 -11.74 -5.73 -4.25
C GLY A 201 -11.86 -6.25 -5.68
N ASN A 202 -11.01 -7.21 -6.03
CA ASN A 202 -11.02 -7.84 -7.34
C ASN A 202 -12.10 -8.94 -7.45
N GLN A 203 -13.10 -8.72 -8.31
CA GLN A 203 -14.20 -9.66 -8.52
C GLN A 203 -13.91 -10.74 -9.58
N ARG A 204 -13.04 -10.44 -10.55
CA ARG A 204 -12.82 -11.30 -11.74
C ARG A 204 -11.66 -12.29 -11.56
N GLY A 205 -11.03 -12.30 -10.39
CA GLY A 205 -9.80 -13.08 -10.15
C GLY A 205 -8.58 -12.55 -10.91
N ILE A 206 -8.68 -11.38 -11.54
CA ILE A 206 -7.59 -10.72 -12.27
C ILE A 206 -7.01 -9.60 -11.38
N PRO A 207 -5.78 -9.73 -10.86
CA PRO A 207 -5.20 -8.75 -9.95
C PRO A 207 -5.13 -7.37 -10.61
N TYR A 208 -5.16 -6.32 -9.80
CA TYR A 208 -4.75 -5.00 -10.26
C TYR A 208 -3.25 -5.05 -10.58
N LYS A 209 -2.87 -4.73 -11.82
CA LYS A 209 -1.47 -4.77 -12.29
C LYS A 209 -0.92 -3.36 -12.42
N LEU A 210 -0.28 -2.87 -11.36
CA LEU A 210 0.27 -1.52 -11.32
C LEU A 210 1.67 -1.52 -11.97
N LYS A 211 1.95 -0.51 -12.79
CA LYS A 211 3.27 -0.29 -13.41
C LYS A 211 4.03 0.83 -12.70
N ARG A 212 5.35 0.68 -12.60
CA ARG A 212 6.23 1.70 -12.02
C ARG A 212 6.30 2.93 -12.94
N VAL A 213 5.79 4.06 -12.45
CA VAL A 213 5.86 5.35 -13.18
C VAL A 213 7.08 6.17 -12.76
N THR A 214 7.43 6.13 -11.47
CA THR A 214 8.58 6.85 -10.92
C THR A 214 9.48 5.92 -10.13
N GLN A 215 10.76 6.29 -10.07
CA GLN A 215 11.76 5.61 -9.27
C GLN A 215 12.45 6.61 -8.34
N ASN A 216 12.57 6.23 -7.08
CA ASN A 216 13.42 6.93 -6.13
C ASN A 216 14.76 6.18 -6.04
N ASN A 217 15.85 6.81 -6.45
CA ASN A 217 17.18 6.24 -6.34
C ASN A 217 17.82 6.47 -4.95
N ASN A 218 17.16 7.22 -4.06
CA ASN A 218 17.62 7.47 -2.71
C ASN A 218 16.67 6.83 -1.69
N ILE A 219 17.09 5.67 -1.20
CA ILE A 219 16.34 4.88 -0.20
C ILE A 219 16.38 5.54 1.20
N PHE A 220 17.27 6.51 1.44
CA PHE A 220 17.62 6.96 2.79
C PHE A 220 17.68 8.48 3.05
N ARG A 221 17.46 9.37 2.07
CA ARG A 221 17.60 10.82 2.33
C ARG A 221 16.67 11.68 1.48
N GLN A 222 15.79 12.41 2.18
CA GLN A 222 14.96 13.54 1.74
C GLN A 222 14.09 13.27 0.50
N TRP A 223 12.93 13.94 0.42
CA TRP A 223 12.08 13.85 -0.76
C TRP A 223 12.80 14.56 -1.93
N LYS A 224 13.66 13.84 -2.67
CA LYS A 224 14.15 14.30 -3.95
C LYS A 224 13.05 14.12 -5.00
N PRO A 225 12.97 15.01 -6.01
CA PRO A 225 12.08 14.79 -7.15
C PRO A 225 12.30 13.39 -7.69
N ARG A 226 11.24 12.59 -7.74
CA ARG A 226 11.34 11.23 -8.24
C ARG A 226 11.66 11.29 -9.73
N MET A 227 12.57 10.43 -10.19
CA MET A 227 12.83 10.35 -11.63
C MET A 227 11.68 9.61 -12.29
N ILE A 228 11.20 10.14 -13.41
CA ILE A 228 10.19 9.48 -14.23
C ILE A 228 10.85 8.25 -14.87
N HIS A 229 10.32 7.08 -14.53
CA HIS A 229 10.77 5.78 -15.06
C HIS A 229 10.09 5.48 -16.39
N ASP A 230 8.78 5.71 -16.47
CA ASP A 230 7.98 5.53 -17.69
C ASP A 230 7.32 6.86 -18.08
N PRO A 231 7.90 7.59 -19.06
CA PRO A 231 7.34 8.86 -19.53
C PRO A 231 5.92 8.74 -20.09
N LYS A 232 5.53 7.57 -20.63
CA LYS A 232 4.18 7.37 -21.19
C LYS A 232 3.11 7.32 -20.10
N LEU A 233 3.50 6.99 -18.87
CA LEU A 233 2.62 6.94 -17.71
C LEU A 233 2.77 8.17 -16.81
N ALA A 234 3.66 9.11 -17.13
CA ALA A 234 3.92 10.28 -16.29
C ALA A 234 2.68 11.13 -16.02
N TRP A 235 1.71 11.13 -16.94
CA TRP A 235 0.43 11.81 -16.76
C TRP A 235 -0.28 11.33 -15.49
N THR A 236 -0.08 10.10 -15.01
CA THR A 236 -0.76 9.59 -13.80
C THR A 236 -0.22 10.14 -12.48
N LEU A 237 0.82 10.98 -12.52
CA LEU A 237 1.45 11.57 -11.32
C LEU A 237 0.68 12.76 -10.77
N GLY A 238 -0.32 13.26 -11.49
CA GLY A 238 -1.20 14.36 -11.09
C GLY A 238 -1.06 15.61 -11.97
N PRO A 239 -1.78 16.70 -11.63
CA PRO A 239 -1.90 17.90 -12.47
C PRO A 239 -0.56 18.59 -12.79
N ASP A 240 0.47 18.44 -11.96
CA ASP A 240 1.79 19.04 -12.20
C ASP A 240 2.54 18.39 -13.39
N HIS A 241 2.06 17.24 -13.87
CA HIS A 241 2.71 16.43 -14.92
C HIS A 241 1.89 16.29 -16.21
N ARG A 242 0.74 16.97 -16.31
CA ARG A 242 -0.16 16.89 -17.48
C ARG A 242 -1.04 18.12 -17.58
N THR A 243 -1.57 18.38 -18.78
CA THR A 243 -2.70 19.31 -18.91
C THR A 243 -4.03 18.59 -18.62
N GLU A 244 -5.10 19.36 -18.39
CA GLU A 244 -6.45 18.79 -18.28
C GLU A 244 -6.88 18.12 -19.60
N PHE A 245 -6.46 18.66 -20.74
CA PHE A 245 -6.73 18.07 -22.05
C PHE A 245 -6.08 16.68 -22.19
N ASP A 246 -4.79 16.57 -21.85
CA ASP A 246 -4.07 15.29 -21.90
C ASP A 246 -4.72 14.26 -20.96
N TYR A 247 -5.15 14.71 -19.77
CA TYR A 247 -5.84 13.85 -18.82
C TYR A 247 -7.13 13.27 -19.39
N GLN A 248 -8.02 14.12 -19.91
CA GLN A 248 -9.30 13.71 -20.46
C GLN A 248 -9.11 12.78 -21.67
N GLN A 249 -8.12 13.06 -22.52
CA GLN A 249 -7.79 12.18 -23.63
C GLN A 249 -7.41 10.77 -23.13
N MET A 250 -6.50 10.66 -22.17
CA MET A 250 -6.05 9.37 -21.63
C MET A 250 -7.19 8.61 -20.93
N MET A 251 -8.04 9.31 -20.17
CA MET A 251 -9.20 8.71 -19.51
C MET A 251 -10.21 8.16 -20.53
N ASN A 252 -10.49 8.91 -21.61
CA ASN A 252 -11.37 8.45 -22.69
C ASN A 252 -10.80 7.21 -23.38
N GLU A 253 -9.48 7.17 -23.65
CA GLU A 253 -8.83 6.00 -24.24
C GLU A 253 -8.96 4.75 -23.34
N ILE A 254 -8.84 4.92 -22.02
CA ILE A 254 -9.03 3.83 -21.06
C ILE A 254 -10.48 3.34 -21.05
N GLU A 255 -11.45 4.25 -21.02
CA GLU A 255 -12.87 3.91 -21.04
C GLU A 255 -13.26 3.14 -22.31
N MET A 256 -12.78 3.59 -23.48
CA MET A 256 -13.01 2.91 -24.77
C MET A 256 -12.42 1.49 -24.79
N ASN A 257 -11.21 1.30 -24.24
CA ASN A 257 -10.59 -0.02 -24.16
C ASN A 257 -11.32 -0.96 -23.18
N SER A 258 -11.90 -0.41 -22.10
CA SER A 258 -12.60 -1.19 -21.08
C SER A 258 -13.98 -1.71 -21.51
N THR A 259 -14.60 -1.08 -22.52
CA THR A 259 -15.90 -1.51 -23.07
C THR A 259 -15.76 -2.56 -24.17
N SER A 260 -14.53 -2.80 -24.65
CA SER A 260 -14.24 -3.74 -25.74
C SER A 260 -13.83 -5.15 -25.25
N MET A 261 -13.77 -5.39 -23.94
CA MET A 261 -13.44 -6.69 -23.31
C MET A 261 -14.66 -7.29 -22.61
#